data_AF-A0A1I6JGX2-F1
#
_entry.id   AF-A0A1I6JGX2-F1
#
_cell.length_a   1.000
_cell.length_b   1.000
_cell.length_c   1.000
_cell.angle_alpha   90.00
_cell.angle_beta   90.00
_cell.angle_gamma   90.00
#
_symmetry.space_group_name_H-M   'P 1'
#
loop_
_entity.id
_entity.type
_entity.pdbx_description
1 polymer ?
#
loop_
_entity_poly.entity_id
_entity_poly.type
_entity_poly.pdbx_seq_one_letter_code
_entity_poly.pdbx_strand_id
1 'polypeptide(L)'
;MGIHGFFKKRNIEKFETVGIEEVDFYPKEKIFYYNFTKDTCEKLRTGKCNIEEIFQYKDDLEEFEKRCDGFKCSNLALSLLKNGFVHHQGTGILIFKHSCGHYSCNNGQHRTCLAAKLDIPVKAELMELEDPCVACQYGHESL
;
A
#
# COMPACT_ATOMS: atom_id res chain seq x y z
N MET A 1 -5.21 -9.15 54.53
CA MET A 1 -5.93 -10.08 53.62
C MET A 1 -5.74 -9.58 52.20
N GLY A 2 -4.78 -10.13 51.46
CA GLY A 2 -4.49 -9.73 50.08
C GLY A 2 -4.85 -10.85 49.12
N ILE A 3 -5.83 -10.61 48.25
CA ILE A 3 -6.18 -11.49 47.14
C ILE A 3 -5.24 -11.19 45.96
N HIS A 4 -4.26 -12.05 45.74
CA HIS A 4 -3.47 -12.08 44.52
C HIS A 4 -4.28 -12.79 43.42
N GLY A 5 -4.73 -12.03 42.42
CA GLY A 5 -5.29 -12.56 41.19
C GLY A 5 -4.19 -13.15 40.31
N PHE A 6 -4.34 -14.43 39.95
CA PHE A 6 -3.52 -15.15 38.98
C PHE A 6 -3.75 -14.58 37.57
N PHE A 7 -2.78 -13.83 37.03
CA PHE A 7 -2.66 -13.62 35.58
C PHE A 7 -1.56 -14.52 35.04
N LYS A 8 -1.96 -15.55 34.29
CA LYS A 8 -1.06 -16.40 33.50
C LYS A 8 -0.32 -15.51 32.49
N LYS A 9 0.98 -15.29 32.73
CA LYS A 9 1.89 -14.69 31.76
C LYS A 9 1.91 -15.60 30.53
N ARG A 10 1.31 -15.15 29.42
CA ARG A 10 1.60 -15.75 28.10
C ARG A 10 3.03 -15.34 27.73
N ASN A 11 3.85 -16.34 27.42
CA ASN A 11 5.19 -16.13 26.88
C ASN A 11 5.06 -15.29 25.60
N ILE A 12 5.53 -14.05 25.66
CA ILE A 12 5.83 -13.26 24.48
C ILE A 12 7.23 -13.74 24.09
N GLU A 13 7.29 -14.68 23.14
CA GLU A 13 8.54 -15.04 22.51
C GLU A 13 9.11 -13.77 21.88
N LYS A 14 10.37 -13.47 22.23
CA LYS A 14 11.12 -12.39 21.62
C LYS A 14 11.25 -12.73 20.14
N PHE A 15 10.51 -12.03 19.30
CA PHE A 15 10.80 -12.00 17.87
C PHE A 15 12.18 -11.33 17.73
N GLU A 16 13.17 -12.13 17.35
CA GLU A 16 14.43 -11.61 16.85
C GLU A 16 14.11 -10.67 15.69
N THR A 17 14.53 -9.41 15.79
CA THR A 17 14.43 -8.45 14.72
C THR A 17 15.36 -8.90 13.59
N VAL A 18 14.84 -9.76 12.72
CA VAL A 18 15.42 -10.00 11.39
C VAL A 18 15.48 -8.63 10.74
N GLY A 19 16.69 -8.20 10.36
CA GLY A 19 16.94 -6.87 9.81
C GLY A 19 15.95 -6.57 8.70
N ILE A 20 15.04 -5.64 8.96
CA ILE A 20 14.08 -5.22 7.95
C ILE A 20 14.82 -4.28 7.01
N GLU A 21 15.31 -4.81 5.90
CA GLU A 21 15.93 -3.99 4.86
C GLU A 21 14.84 -3.26 4.08
N GLU A 22 14.90 -1.93 4.08
CA GLU A 22 14.07 -1.11 3.22
C GLU A 22 14.52 -1.28 1.76
N VAL A 23 13.57 -1.62 0.88
CA VAL A 23 13.81 -1.84 -0.54
C VAL A 23 13.04 -0.84 -1.41
N ASP A 24 13.60 -0.53 -2.58
CA ASP A 24 12.85 0.07 -3.67
C ASP A 24 11.94 -0.98 -4.30
N PHE A 25 10.67 -0.96 -3.92
CA PHE A 25 9.68 -1.91 -4.39
C PHE A 25 8.91 -1.33 -5.58
N TYR A 26 8.86 -2.06 -6.69
CA TYR A 26 8.15 -1.66 -7.92
C TYR A 26 6.81 -2.39 -8.06
N PRO A 27 5.67 -1.72 -7.85
CA PRO A 27 4.37 -2.38 -7.81
C PRO A 27 3.69 -2.58 -9.17
N LYS A 28 4.15 -1.95 -10.26
CA LYS A 28 3.48 -1.94 -11.58
C LYS A 28 3.19 -3.34 -12.16
N GLU A 29 4.08 -4.29 -11.95
CA GLU A 29 3.96 -5.66 -12.49
C GLU A 29 3.51 -6.68 -11.45
N LYS A 30 3.03 -6.21 -10.30
CA LYS A 30 2.64 -7.05 -9.17
C LYS A 30 1.12 -7.10 -9.08
N ILE A 31 0.59 -8.28 -8.82
CA ILE A 31 -0.85 -8.45 -8.60
C ILE A 31 -1.11 -8.15 -7.12
N PHE A 32 -1.78 -7.03 -6.87
CA PHE A 32 -2.09 -6.56 -5.53
C PHE A 32 -3.53 -6.87 -5.14
N TYR A 33 -3.70 -7.36 -3.92
CA TYR A 33 -4.98 -7.30 -3.24
C TYR A 33 -5.07 -5.99 -2.45
N TYR A 34 -5.96 -5.10 -2.88
CA TYR A 34 -6.34 -3.90 -2.15
C TYR A 34 -7.69 -4.11 -1.47
N ASN A 35 -7.79 -3.72 -0.20
CA ASN A 35 -9.03 -3.66 0.55
C ASN A 35 -9.68 -2.27 0.41
N PHE A 36 -9.93 -1.85 -0.83
CA PHE A 36 -10.65 -0.60 -1.11
C PHE A 36 -12.16 -0.81 -1.01
N THR A 37 -12.88 0.20 -0.55
CA THR A 37 -14.34 0.26 -0.59
C THR A 37 -14.79 1.39 -1.54
N LYS A 38 -16.10 1.49 -1.79
CA LYS A 38 -16.69 2.63 -2.54
C LYS A 38 -16.46 3.97 -1.82
N ASP A 39 -16.18 3.96 -0.53
CA ASP A 39 -15.92 5.17 0.26
C ASP A 39 -14.44 5.57 0.22
N THR A 40 -13.54 4.64 -0.09
CA THR A 40 -12.09 4.90 -0.16
C THR A 40 -11.57 5.02 -1.59
N CYS A 41 -12.22 4.40 -2.57
CA CYS A 41 -11.77 4.40 -3.97
C CYS A 41 -12.86 4.90 -4.92
N GLU A 42 -12.60 6.01 -5.60
CA GLU A 42 -13.52 6.58 -6.57
C GLU A 42 -13.82 5.64 -7.74
N LYS A 43 -12.82 4.88 -8.21
CA LYS A 43 -13.03 3.89 -9.27
C LYS A 43 -14.07 2.83 -8.87
N LEU A 44 -14.08 2.38 -7.61
CA LEU A 44 -15.10 1.45 -7.12
C LEU A 44 -16.47 2.13 -6.95
N ARG A 45 -16.48 3.43 -6.65
CA ARG A 45 -17.70 4.21 -6.47
C ARG A 45 -18.41 4.54 -7.78
N THR A 46 -17.66 4.99 -8.78
CA THR A 46 -18.19 5.58 -10.03
C THR A 46 -17.88 4.75 -11.27
N GLY A 47 -17.02 3.73 -11.16
CA GLY A 47 -16.46 2.99 -12.29
C GLY A 47 -15.29 3.69 -12.99
N LYS A 48 -14.97 4.94 -12.62
CA LYS A 48 -13.91 5.74 -13.25
C LYS A 48 -12.88 6.18 -12.22
N CYS A 49 -11.60 6.06 -12.55
CA CYS A 49 -10.53 6.60 -11.74
C CYS A 49 -10.20 8.00 -12.24
N ASN A 50 -10.49 9.02 -11.44
CA ASN A 50 -10.27 10.43 -11.80
C ASN A 50 -8.83 10.74 -12.22
N ILE A 51 -7.85 9.99 -11.70
CA ILE A 51 -6.45 10.24 -12.01
C ILE A 51 -5.98 9.60 -13.33
N GLU A 52 -6.72 8.63 -13.88
CA GLU A 52 -6.32 7.96 -15.14
C GLU A 52 -6.23 8.96 -16.31
N GLU A 53 -7.06 10.01 -16.31
CA GLU A 53 -7.06 11.04 -17.35
C GLU A 53 -5.86 12.00 -17.26
N ILE A 54 -5.29 12.20 -16.08
CA ILE A 54 -4.19 13.15 -15.86
C ILE A 54 -2.81 12.49 -15.92
N PHE A 55 -2.72 11.16 -15.85
CA PHE A 55 -1.41 10.45 -15.90
C PHE A 55 -0.64 10.65 -17.19
N GLN A 56 -1.30 11.01 -18.29
CA GLN A 56 -0.62 11.38 -19.53
C GLN A 56 0.32 12.59 -19.37
N TYR A 57 0.10 13.43 -18.34
CA TYR A 57 0.91 14.60 -18.02
C TYR A 57 1.94 14.32 -16.92
N LYS A 58 2.19 13.06 -16.53
CA LYS A 58 3.09 12.76 -15.40
C LYS A 58 4.51 13.31 -15.56
N ASP A 59 4.95 13.50 -16.80
CA ASP A 59 6.28 14.04 -17.15
C ASP A 59 6.27 15.59 -17.27
N ASP A 60 5.10 16.23 -17.23
CA ASP A 60 4.89 17.68 -17.17
C ASP A 60 4.22 18.04 -15.84
N LEU A 61 5.06 18.27 -14.81
CA LEU A 61 4.56 18.51 -13.45
C LEU A 61 3.71 19.78 -13.32
N GLU A 62 3.94 20.79 -14.17
CA GLU A 62 3.15 22.02 -14.15
C GLU A 62 1.74 21.75 -14.66
N GLU A 63 1.61 21.04 -15.79
CA GLU A 63 0.31 20.66 -16.34
C GLU A 63 -0.41 19.63 -15.44
N PHE A 64 0.33 18.68 -14.86
CA PHE A 64 -0.22 17.72 -13.89
C PHE A 64 -0.81 18.44 -12.68
N GLU A 65 -0.09 19.43 -12.13
CA GLU A 65 -0.54 20.22 -10.99
C GLU A 65 -1.78 21.07 -11.32
N LYS A 66 -1.81 21.73 -12.49
CA LYS A 66 -3.00 22.48 -12.94
C LYS A 66 -4.26 21.62 -13.02
N ARG A 67 -4.09 20.33 -13.31
CA ARG A 67 -5.18 19.34 -13.43
C ARG A 67 -5.48 18.60 -12.14
N CYS A 68 -4.72 18.84 -11.07
CA CYS A 68 -5.06 18.35 -9.75
C CYS A 68 -6.30 19.09 -9.23
N ASP A 69 -7.44 18.41 -9.34
CA ASP A 69 -8.79 18.85 -8.98
C ASP A 69 -9.08 18.82 -7.47
N GLY A 70 -8.05 18.78 -6.62
CA GLY A 70 -8.18 18.72 -5.17
C GLY A 70 -8.61 17.35 -4.62
N PHE A 71 -8.78 16.34 -5.47
CA PHE A 71 -9.07 14.99 -5.01
C PHE A 71 -7.85 14.37 -4.32
N LYS A 72 -8.12 13.48 -3.36
CA LYS A 72 -7.06 12.88 -2.53
C LYS A 72 -6.00 12.13 -3.36
N CYS A 73 -6.39 11.46 -4.44
CA CYS A 73 -5.46 10.70 -5.28
C CYS A 73 -4.60 11.59 -6.19
N SER A 74 -5.15 12.64 -6.79
CA SER A 74 -4.41 13.56 -7.67
C SER A 74 -3.34 14.32 -6.87
N ASN A 75 -3.70 14.84 -5.69
CA ASN A 75 -2.75 15.47 -4.78
C ASN A 75 -1.65 14.50 -4.28
N LEU A 76 -2.03 13.26 -3.97
CA LEU A 76 -1.06 12.25 -3.53
C LEU A 76 -0.09 11.87 -4.65
N ALA A 77 -0.58 11.71 -5.88
CA ALA A 77 0.27 11.44 -7.04
C ALA A 77 1.20 12.60 -7.37
N LEU A 78 0.71 13.84 -7.31
CA LEU A 78 1.54 15.02 -7.48
C LEU A 78 2.66 15.07 -6.43
N SER A 79 2.34 14.76 -5.17
CA SER A 79 3.34 14.68 -4.11
C SER A 79 4.39 13.60 -4.38
N LEU A 80 3.96 12.40 -4.81
CA LEU A 80 4.87 11.31 -5.17
C LEU A 80 5.78 11.68 -6.36
N LEU A 81 5.25 12.38 -7.37
CA LEU A 81 6.03 12.83 -8.52
C LEU A 81 7.04 13.93 -8.15
N LYS A 82 6.66 14.90 -7.32
CA LYS A 82 7.52 16.01 -6.91
C LYS A 82 8.61 15.59 -5.92
N ASN A 83 8.26 14.76 -4.95
CA ASN A 83 9.10 14.49 -3.79
C ASN A 83 9.62 13.05 -3.72
N GLY A 84 9.17 12.18 -4.63
CA GLY A 84 9.36 10.75 -4.49
C GLY A 84 8.62 10.19 -3.27
N PHE A 85 9.04 9.01 -2.83
CA PHE A 85 8.52 8.41 -1.61
C PHE A 85 9.32 8.92 -0.40
N VAL A 86 8.71 9.79 0.41
CA VAL A 86 9.35 10.30 1.63
C VAL A 86 9.00 9.40 2.80
N HIS A 87 9.97 8.62 3.27
CA HIS A 87 9.83 7.79 4.47
C HIS A 87 10.01 8.67 5.72
N HIS A 88 8.91 9.04 6.36
CA HIS A 88 8.89 9.55 7.74
C HIS A 88 8.56 8.42 8.71
N GLN A 89 8.96 8.56 9.99
CA GLN A 89 8.59 7.62 11.05
C GLN A 89 7.07 7.35 11.03
N GLY A 90 6.68 6.09 10.81
CA GLY A 90 5.27 5.67 10.73
C GLY A 90 4.63 5.73 9.34
N THR A 91 5.36 6.10 8.28
CA THR A 91 4.83 6.12 6.90
C THR A 91 5.36 5.00 6.00
N GLY A 92 6.29 4.19 6.51
CA GLY A 92 6.80 3.00 5.84
C GLY A 92 5.68 2.04 5.45
N ILE A 93 5.77 1.50 4.24
CA ILE A 93 4.83 0.51 3.73
C ILE A 93 5.41 -0.87 4.00
N LEU A 94 4.69 -1.70 4.74
CA LEU A 94 5.00 -3.12 4.83
C LEU A 94 4.23 -3.83 3.72
N ILE A 95 4.97 -4.42 2.79
CA ILE A 95 4.46 -5.25 1.70
C ILE A 95 4.54 -6.71 2.13
N PHE A 96 3.45 -7.42 1.96
CA PHE A 96 3.40 -8.87 2.15
C PHE A 96 3.33 -9.57 0.80
N LYS A 97 4.28 -10.47 0.54
CA LYS A 97 4.25 -11.38 -0.60
C LYS A 97 3.70 -12.73 -0.14
N HIS A 98 2.53 -13.10 -0.65
CA HIS A 98 1.84 -14.33 -0.29
C HIS A 98 2.34 -15.52 -1.12
N SER A 99 2.18 -16.73 -0.60
CA SER A 99 2.56 -17.97 -1.30
C SER A 99 1.83 -18.18 -2.63
N CYS A 100 0.64 -17.59 -2.81
CA CYS A 100 -0.09 -17.59 -4.07
C CYS A 100 0.45 -16.60 -5.11
N GLY A 101 1.52 -15.86 -4.81
CA GLY A 101 2.15 -14.87 -5.71
C GLY A 101 1.51 -13.48 -5.69
N HIS A 102 0.41 -13.30 -4.97
CA HIS A 102 -0.21 -11.98 -4.78
C HIS A 102 0.48 -11.18 -3.68
N TYR A 103 0.33 -9.86 -3.76
CA TYR A 103 0.87 -8.91 -2.80
C TYR A 103 -0.24 -8.21 -2.03
N SER A 104 0.00 -7.89 -0.77
CA SER A 104 -0.85 -7.00 0.03
C SER A 104 0.01 -6.02 0.82
N CYS A 105 -0.60 -5.06 1.51
CA CYS A 105 0.13 -4.11 2.35
C CYS A 105 -0.65 -3.70 3.59
N ASN A 106 0.06 -3.43 4.69
CA ASN A 106 -0.56 -3.03 5.97
C ASN A 106 -1.15 -1.62 5.95
N ASN A 107 -0.52 -0.73 5.19
CA ASN A 107 -0.85 0.67 5.04
C ASN A 107 -0.45 1.12 3.63
N GLY A 108 -0.82 2.34 3.23
CA GLY A 108 -0.33 2.92 1.99
C GLY A 108 -0.92 2.31 0.71
N GLN A 109 -2.04 1.59 0.78
CA GLN A 109 -2.72 1.00 -0.39
C GLN A 109 -2.88 1.98 -1.55
N HIS A 110 -3.30 3.23 -1.29
CA HIS A 110 -3.37 4.27 -2.32
C HIS A 110 -2.00 4.67 -2.87
N ARG A 111 -0.97 4.76 -2.02
CA ARG A 111 0.40 5.06 -2.48
C ARG A 111 0.94 3.96 -3.39
N THR A 112 0.76 2.70 -3.01
CA THR A 112 1.17 1.54 -3.82
C THR A 112 0.40 1.46 -5.14
N CYS A 113 -0.92 1.68 -5.11
CA CYS A 113 -1.75 1.73 -6.30
C CYS A 113 -1.32 2.86 -7.26
N LEU A 114 -1.06 4.06 -6.73
CA LEU A 114 -0.58 5.19 -7.53
C LEU A 114 0.82 4.94 -8.08
N ALA A 115 1.73 4.42 -7.27
CA ALA A 115 3.09 4.09 -7.70
C ALA A 115 3.09 3.06 -8.85
N ALA A 116 2.17 2.09 -8.81
CA ALA A 116 2.00 1.11 -9.88
C ALA A 116 1.57 1.78 -11.20
N LYS A 117 0.64 2.73 -11.13
CA LYS A 117 0.16 3.48 -12.30
C LYS A 117 1.17 4.49 -12.83
N LEU A 118 1.93 5.12 -11.94
CA LEU A 118 2.97 6.11 -12.27
C LEU A 118 4.26 5.47 -12.77
N ASP A 119 4.46 4.18 -12.51
CA ASP A 119 5.70 3.44 -12.78
C ASP A 119 6.90 3.97 -11.98
N ILE A 120 6.68 4.13 -10.66
CA ILE A 120 7.71 4.59 -9.72
C ILE A 120 7.85 3.61 -8.56
N PRO A 121 9.03 3.50 -7.94
CA PRO A 121 9.21 2.66 -6.76
C PRO A 121 8.54 3.29 -5.52
N VAL A 122 8.22 2.44 -4.55
CA VAL A 122 7.92 2.83 -3.17
C VAL A 122 9.00 2.29 -2.25
N LYS A 123 9.39 3.08 -1.24
CA LYS A 123 10.23 2.58 -0.15
C LYS A 123 9.39 1.70 0.76
N ALA A 124 9.73 0.43 0.83
CA ALA A 124 8.94 -0.56 1.53
C ALA A 124 9.79 -1.60 2.26
N GLU A 125 9.19 -2.17 3.29
CA GLU A 125 9.66 -3.37 3.95
C GLU A 125 8.96 -4.57 3.29
N LEU A 126 9.69 -5.59 2.88
CA LEU A 126 9.10 -6.78 2.25
C LEU A 126 9.10 -7.96 3.22
N MET A 127 7.94 -8.58 3.40
CA MET A 127 7.75 -9.79 4.19
C MET A 127 7.14 -10.88 3.32
N GLU A 128 7.73 -12.07 3.32
CA GLU A 128 7.15 -13.24 2.68
C GLU A 128 6.26 -14.00 3.67
N LEU A 129 5.07 -14.40 3.21
CA LEU A 129 4.08 -15.15 3.99
C LEU A 129 3.82 -16.51 3.33
N GLU A 130 3.73 -17.55 4.16
CA GLU A 130 3.40 -18.91 3.71
C GLU A 130 1.91 -19.05 3.35
N ASP A 131 1.06 -18.16 3.88
CA ASP A 131 -0.37 -18.15 3.61
C ASP A 131 -0.73 -17.51 2.26
N PRO A 132 -1.69 -18.08 1.51
CA PRO A 132 -2.26 -17.42 0.33
C PRO A 132 -2.98 -16.13 0.72
N CYS A 133 -3.14 -15.20 -0.22
CA CYS A 133 -3.85 -13.95 0.08
C CYS A 133 -5.35 -14.19 0.33
N VAL A 134 -5.99 -13.25 1.03
CA VAL A 134 -7.43 -13.31 1.36
C VAL A 134 -8.30 -13.55 0.12
N ALA A 135 -7.98 -12.92 -1.01
CA ALA A 135 -8.72 -13.12 -2.25
C ALA A 135 -8.67 -14.58 -2.73
N CYS A 136 -7.48 -15.19 -2.76
CA CYS A 136 -7.31 -16.59 -3.14
C CYS A 136 -7.92 -17.57 -2.13
N GLN A 137 -7.86 -17.24 -0.83
CA GLN A 137 -8.46 -18.08 0.21
C GLN A 137 -9.98 -18.22 0.06
N TYR A 138 -10.66 -17.14 -0.31
CA TYR A 138 -12.12 -17.08 -0.37
C TYR A 138 -12.70 -17.08 -1.79
N GLY A 139 -11.87 -17.26 -2.82
CA GLY A 139 -12.32 -17.34 -4.22
C GLY A 139 -12.75 -16.02 -4.84
N HIS A 140 -12.21 -14.88 -4.36
CA HIS A 140 -12.43 -13.57 -4.98
C HIS A 140 -11.36 -13.30 -6.05
N GLU A 141 -11.77 -12.77 -7.21
CA GLU A 141 -10.83 -12.31 -8.23
C GLU A 141 -10.10 -11.05 -7.74
N SER A 142 -8.77 -11.01 -7.89
CA SER A 142 -7.93 -9.84 -7.61
C SER A 142 -8.17 -8.74 -8.65
N LEU A 143 -8.20 -7.48 -8.20
CA LEU A 143 -8.39 -6.27 -9.03
C LEU A 143 -7.13 -5.82 -9.76
#